data_AF-A0A1V5V8S8-F1
#
_entry.id   AF-A0A1V5V8S8-F1
#
_cell.length_a   1.000
_cell.length_b   1.000
_cell.length_c   1.000
_cell.angle_alpha   90.00
_cell.angle_beta   90.00
_cell.angle_gamma   90.00
#
_symmetry.space_group_name_H-M   'P 1'
#
loop_
_entity.id
_entity.type
_entity.pdbx_description
1 polymer ?
#
loop_
_entity_poly.entity_id
_entity_poly.type
_entity_poly.pdbx_seq_one_letter_code
_entity_poly.pdbx_strand_id
1 'polypeptide(L)'
;MRKQVILFCFLPLLLLAQKNDVTDLWSGREQTLPGNGAWILAAEHGRILSSGNGDVKIHFPALEDGSTLDAVLTCGEKRQKVKFHSPKPLIGLTMVSDNTAGRRVSTLHRYGVGLLAEPPLAHPGALLVTSQWPNQFNNERILLFPDKRDFPLNIAGNRKEISLHCAKNPGSLSVLYDKKEQVLDLRGTFSYVVLRDGKRKVVVFTPEFDLDQIDNVLFIRQLAEEKQK
;
A
#
# COMPACT_ATOMS: atom_id res chain seq x y z
N MET A 1 -51.86 -4.31 0.00
CA MET A 1 -50.58 -4.52 -0.74
C MET A 1 -50.21 -3.22 -1.43
N ARG A 2 -49.22 -2.48 -0.89
CA ARG A 2 -48.68 -1.25 -1.49
C ARG A 2 -47.19 -1.48 -1.76
N LYS A 3 -46.81 -1.43 -3.04
CA LYS A 3 -45.43 -1.53 -3.52
C LYS A 3 -44.72 -0.22 -3.21
N GLN A 4 -43.73 -0.24 -2.31
CA GLN A 4 -42.77 0.86 -2.17
C GLN A 4 -41.57 0.55 -3.05
N VAL A 5 -41.42 1.32 -4.14
CA VAL A 5 -40.20 1.36 -4.94
C VAL A 5 -39.32 2.44 -4.32
N ILE A 6 -38.26 2.04 -3.63
CA ILE A 6 -37.24 2.96 -3.11
C ILE A 6 -36.21 3.14 -4.22
N LEU A 7 -36.31 4.27 -4.93
CA LEU A 7 -35.36 4.71 -5.93
C LEU A 7 -34.16 5.33 -5.21
N PHE A 8 -33.07 4.57 -5.05
CA PHE A 8 -31.79 5.12 -4.58
C PHE A 8 -31.10 5.84 -5.75
N CYS A 9 -31.40 7.13 -5.92
CA CYS A 9 -30.57 8.04 -6.70
C CYS A 9 -29.35 8.43 -5.86
N PHE A 10 -28.26 7.65 -5.95
CA PHE A 10 -26.96 8.12 -5.50
C PHE A 10 -26.40 9.07 -6.56
N LEU A 11 -26.62 10.37 -6.31
CA LEU A 11 -25.96 11.49 -6.96
C LEU A 11 -24.43 11.34 -6.75
N PRO A 12 -23.58 11.28 -7.79
CA PRO A 12 -22.15 11.43 -7.58
C PRO A 12 -21.90 12.92 -7.38
N LEU A 13 -21.93 13.36 -6.13
CA LEU A 13 -21.49 14.69 -5.76
C LEU A 13 -19.96 14.71 -5.93
N LEU A 14 -19.53 15.08 -7.13
CA LEU A 14 -18.16 15.45 -7.50
C LEU A 14 -17.78 16.71 -6.70
N LEU A 15 -17.52 16.53 -5.41
CA LEU A 15 -16.72 17.48 -4.66
C LEU A 15 -15.27 17.25 -5.10
N LEU A 16 -14.82 18.08 -6.03
CA LEU A 16 -13.42 18.49 -6.17
C LEU A 16 -13.01 19.21 -4.87
N ALA A 17 -12.87 18.45 -3.78
CA ALA A 17 -11.93 18.83 -2.76
C ALA A 17 -10.56 18.77 -3.44
N GLN A 18 -9.95 19.93 -3.71
CA GLN A 18 -8.51 20.04 -3.92
C GLN A 18 -7.85 19.54 -2.63
N LYS A 19 -7.75 18.22 -2.51
CA LYS A 19 -6.96 17.58 -1.49
C LYS A 19 -5.54 18.01 -1.81
N ASN A 20 -4.88 18.65 -0.85
CA ASN A 20 -3.45 18.92 -0.90
C ASN A 20 -2.70 17.57 -0.85
N ASP A 21 -2.85 16.77 -1.90
CA ASP A 21 -2.25 15.44 -2.00
C ASP A 21 -0.76 15.64 -2.22
N VAL A 22 0.00 15.40 -1.16
CA VAL A 22 1.45 15.28 -1.23
C VAL A 22 1.76 14.11 -2.14
N THR A 23 2.64 14.30 -3.11
CA THR A 23 3.10 13.21 -3.98
C THR A 23 4.36 12.61 -3.39
N ASP A 24 4.25 11.37 -2.95
CA ASP A 24 5.38 10.59 -2.45
C ASP A 24 6.29 10.17 -3.61
N LEU A 25 7.60 10.35 -3.42
CA LEU A 25 8.63 10.12 -4.42
C LEU A 25 9.82 9.37 -3.81
N TRP A 26 10.44 8.50 -4.59
CA TRP A 26 11.71 7.87 -4.24
C TRP A 26 12.85 8.88 -4.26
N SER A 27 13.77 8.79 -3.31
CA SER A 27 15.12 9.36 -3.47
C SER A 27 16.07 8.33 -4.09
N GLY A 28 17.16 8.81 -4.70
CA GLY A 28 18.19 7.96 -5.33
C GLY A 28 17.75 7.27 -6.62
N ARG A 29 16.64 7.71 -7.23
CA ARG A 29 16.08 7.19 -8.48
C ARG A 29 15.51 8.34 -9.31
N GLU A 30 15.56 8.20 -10.63
CA GLU A 30 14.87 9.14 -11.54
C GLU A 30 13.36 8.88 -11.51
N GLN A 31 12.58 9.94 -11.45
CA GLN A 31 11.11 9.90 -11.52
C GLN A 31 10.58 10.97 -12.45
N THR A 32 9.57 10.59 -13.22
CA THR A 32 8.87 11.50 -14.13
C THR A 32 7.54 11.89 -13.51
N LEU A 33 7.31 13.20 -13.43
CA LEU A 33 6.05 13.78 -12.97
C LEU A 33 5.26 14.39 -14.13
N PRO A 34 3.93 14.49 -14.01
CA PRO A 34 3.12 15.15 -15.02
C PRO A 34 3.47 16.65 -15.08
N GLY A 35 3.78 17.15 -16.27
CA GLY A 35 4.10 18.55 -16.51
C GLY A 35 5.11 18.71 -17.64
N ASN A 36 5.09 19.87 -18.28
CA ASN A 36 6.06 20.26 -19.30
C ASN A 36 6.30 21.78 -19.21
N GLY A 37 7.50 22.23 -19.58
CA GLY A 37 7.94 23.62 -19.54
C GLY A 37 8.92 23.88 -18.40
N ALA A 38 9.07 25.15 -18.02
CA ALA A 38 10.00 25.53 -16.95
C ALA A 38 9.47 25.08 -15.57
N TRP A 39 10.32 24.38 -14.82
CA TRP A 39 9.99 23.88 -13.50
C TRP A 39 11.13 24.07 -12.51
N ILE A 40 10.77 24.27 -11.24
CA ILE A 40 11.68 24.42 -10.10
C ILE A 40 11.20 23.51 -8.98
N LEU A 41 12.11 22.72 -8.42
CA LEU A 41 11.93 21.96 -7.20
C LEU A 41 12.69 22.66 -6.08
N ALA A 42 11.99 23.07 -5.03
CA ALA A 42 12.59 23.72 -3.86
C ALA A 42 12.20 23.01 -2.56
N ALA A 43 13.11 22.94 -1.60
CA ALA A 43 12.78 22.54 -0.23
C ALA A 43 11.80 23.54 0.39
N GLU A 44 11.11 23.15 1.46
CA GLU A 44 10.16 24.05 2.14
C GLU A 44 10.78 25.38 2.58
N HIS A 45 12.06 25.36 2.98
CA HIS A 45 12.81 26.56 3.37
C HIS A 45 13.37 27.37 2.17
N GLY A 46 12.88 27.12 0.94
CA GLY A 46 13.17 27.93 -0.25
C GLY A 46 14.46 27.58 -1.00
N ARG A 47 15.29 26.64 -0.50
CA ARG A 47 16.48 26.20 -1.23
C ARG A 47 16.07 25.44 -2.49
N ILE A 48 16.56 25.88 -3.64
CA ILE A 48 16.38 25.16 -4.90
C ILE A 48 17.17 23.86 -4.83
N LEU A 49 16.48 22.75 -5.02
CA LEU A 49 17.02 21.39 -5.05
C LEU A 49 17.34 20.96 -6.48
N SER A 50 16.48 21.34 -7.43
CA SER A 50 16.63 21.06 -8.85
C SER A 50 15.75 22.00 -9.68
N SER A 51 16.05 22.15 -10.96
CA SER A 51 15.25 22.93 -11.90
C SER A 51 15.50 22.43 -13.33
N GLY A 52 14.52 22.62 -14.21
CA GLY A 52 14.63 22.22 -15.60
C GLY A 52 13.63 22.93 -16.50
N ASN A 53 13.73 22.65 -17.80
CA ASN A 53 12.77 23.10 -18.80
C ASN A 53 12.46 21.94 -19.75
N GLY A 54 11.18 21.64 -19.95
CA GLY A 54 10.72 20.45 -20.67
C GLY A 54 9.97 19.50 -19.74
N ASP A 55 10.06 18.21 -20.00
CA ASP A 55 9.47 17.18 -19.13
C ASP A 55 10.01 17.28 -17.70
N VAL A 56 9.14 17.04 -16.71
CA VAL A 56 9.53 17.05 -15.30
C VAL A 56 10.18 15.70 -14.94
N LYS A 57 11.50 15.62 -15.19
CA LYS A 57 12.34 14.48 -14.76
C LYS A 57 13.18 14.89 -13.57
N ILE A 58 12.91 14.28 -12.42
CA ILE A 58 13.58 14.60 -11.16
C ILE A 58 14.47 13.43 -10.79
N HIS A 59 15.76 13.73 -10.59
CA HIS A 59 16.71 12.85 -9.94
C HIS A 59 17.21 13.53 -8.67
N PHE A 60 16.68 13.08 -7.53
CA PHE A 60 17.10 13.57 -6.21
C PHE A 60 18.07 12.56 -5.57
N PRO A 61 19.21 12.99 -5.00
CA PRO A 61 20.16 12.07 -4.34
C PRO A 61 19.50 11.20 -3.28
N ALA A 62 20.03 9.99 -3.07
CA ALA A 62 19.53 9.08 -2.05
C ALA A 62 19.60 9.73 -0.66
N LEU A 63 18.47 9.72 0.05
CA LEU A 63 18.41 10.16 1.44
C LEU A 63 18.93 9.05 2.38
N GLU A 64 19.30 9.44 3.61
CA GLU A 64 19.66 8.49 4.66
C GLU A 64 18.51 7.53 4.97
N ASP A 65 18.82 6.29 5.33
CA ASP A 65 17.82 5.25 5.57
C ASP A 65 16.75 5.71 6.60
N GLY A 66 15.48 5.55 6.24
CA GLY A 66 14.33 5.95 7.07
C GLY A 66 13.97 7.44 7.05
N SER A 67 14.80 8.30 6.46
CA SER A 67 14.55 9.74 6.40
C SER A 67 13.63 10.15 5.24
N THR A 68 13.11 11.37 5.33
CA THR A 68 12.25 12.00 4.32
C THR A 68 12.63 13.46 4.11
N LEU A 69 12.24 14.03 2.97
CA LEU A 69 12.39 15.45 2.67
C LEU A 69 11.13 16.01 2.01
N ASP A 70 10.56 17.04 2.61
CA ASP A 70 9.45 17.79 2.03
C ASP A 70 9.95 18.87 1.07
N ALA A 71 9.29 18.97 -0.09
CA ALA A 71 9.63 19.92 -1.14
C ALA A 71 8.37 20.39 -1.90
N VAL A 72 8.54 21.45 -2.68
CA VAL A 72 7.52 22.01 -3.54
C VAL A 72 8.04 22.03 -4.98
N LEU A 73 7.32 21.33 -5.86
CA LEU A 73 7.49 21.45 -7.30
C LEU A 73 6.62 22.59 -7.81
N THR A 74 7.23 23.51 -8.55
CA THR A 74 6.55 24.59 -9.26
C THR A 74 6.75 24.40 -10.75
N CYS A 75 5.67 24.33 -11.52
CA CYS A 75 5.68 24.21 -12.97
C CYS A 75 4.63 25.18 -13.55
N GLY A 76 5.07 26.28 -14.16
CA GLY A 76 4.22 27.42 -14.48
C GLY A 76 3.53 27.97 -13.22
N GLU A 77 2.21 28.11 -13.26
CA GLU A 77 1.39 28.56 -12.11
C GLU A 77 1.05 27.43 -11.12
N LYS A 78 1.33 26.17 -11.48
CA LYS A 78 1.00 25.02 -10.63
C LYS A 78 2.08 24.81 -9.58
N ARG A 79 1.65 24.68 -8.33
CA ARG A 79 2.50 24.30 -7.19
C ARG A 79 1.99 23.00 -6.60
N GLN A 80 2.86 22.01 -6.46
CA GLN A 80 2.55 20.68 -5.94
C GLN A 80 3.52 20.33 -4.82
N LYS A 81 2.97 19.89 -3.68
CA LYS A 81 3.80 19.36 -2.58
C LYS A 81 4.28 17.96 -2.95
N VAL A 82 5.57 17.73 -2.77
CA VAL A 82 6.19 16.43 -2.97
C VAL A 82 6.98 16.04 -1.74
N LYS A 83 7.05 14.74 -1.45
CA LYS A 83 7.83 14.21 -0.34
C LYS A 83 8.76 13.13 -0.86
N PHE A 84 10.06 13.35 -0.72
CA PHE A 84 11.05 12.33 -1.02
C PHE A 84 11.22 11.41 0.17
N HIS A 85 11.26 10.11 -0.07
CA HIS A 85 11.58 9.11 0.95
C HIS A 85 12.90 8.43 0.63
N SER A 86 13.60 8.03 1.67
CA SER A 86 14.79 7.18 1.55
C SER A 86 14.55 5.92 0.71
N PRO A 87 15.60 5.32 0.12
CA PRO A 87 15.47 4.02 -0.53
C PRO A 87 15.06 2.88 0.41
N LYS A 88 15.18 3.08 1.73
CA LYS A 88 14.78 2.13 2.77
C LYS A 88 13.70 2.72 3.71
N PRO A 89 12.49 2.99 3.21
CA PRO A 89 11.44 3.63 3.98
C PRO A 89 10.84 2.72 5.07
N LEU A 90 11.13 1.41 5.04
CA LEU A 90 10.63 0.41 5.98
C LEU A 90 11.62 0.05 7.08
N ILE A 91 12.71 0.83 7.24
CA ILE A 91 13.68 0.59 8.32
C ILE A 91 13.00 0.59 9.69
N GLY A 92 13.45 -0.31 10.57
CA GLY A 92 12.88 -0.52 11.91
C GLY A 92 11.71 -1.50 11.94
N LEU A 93 11.19 -1.94 10.78
CA LEU A 93 10.24 -3.05 10.71
C LEU A 93 10.97 -4.38 10.59
N THR A 94 10.38 -5.43 11.14
CA THR A 94 10.88 -6.81 11.03
C THR A 94 9.82 -7.73 10.45
N MET A 95 10.26 -8.71 9.66
CA MET A 95 9.39 -9.74 9.10
C MET A 95 9.96 -11.14 9.31
N VAL A 96 9.05 -12.11 9.26
CA VAL A 96 9.33 -13.54 9.12
C VAL A 96 8.71 -14.01 7.80
N SER A 97 9.36 -14.97 7.15
CA SER A 97 8.95 -15.55 5.88
C SER A 97 8.74 -17.05 6.04
N ASP A 98 7.74 -17.61 5.37
CA ASP A 98 7.54 -19.05 5.23
C ASP A 98 8.16 -19.62 3.93
N ASN A 99 8.96 -18.79 3.24
CA ASN A 99 9.62 -19.06 1.97
C ASN A 99 8.69 -19.20 0.75
N THR A 100 7.40 -18.91 0.89
CA THR A 100 6.44 -18.97 -0.24
C THR A 100 6.42 -17.67 -1.05
N ALA A 101 6.77 -16.54 -0.42
CA ALA A 101 6.69 -15.20 -1.00
C ALA A 101 8.07 -14.64 -1.43
N GLY A 102 8.99 -15.46 -1.93
CA GLY A 102 10.41 -15.14 -2.09
C GLY A 102 10.71 -13.77 -2.76
N ARG A 103 10.07 -13.46 -3.89
CA ARG A 103 10.25 -12.15 -4.57
C ARG A 103 9.73 -10.96 -3.74
N ARG A 104 8.64 -11.16 -3.01
CA ARG A 104 8.05 -10.11 -2.15
C ARG A 104 8.93 -9.87 -0.94
N VAL A 105 9.41 -10.95 -0.31
CA VAL A 105 10.36 -10.90 0.82
C VAL A 105 11.65 -10.19 0.42
N SER A 106 12.27 -10.55 -0.70
CA SER A 106 13.50 -9.88 -1.17
C SER A 106 13.27 -8.39 -1.46
N THR A 107 12.10 -8.05 -2.00
CA THR A 107 11.72 -6.67 -2.28
C THR A 107 11.54 -5.85 -0.99
N LEU A 108 10.82 -6.39 0.00
CA LEU A 108 10.64 -5.73 1.30
C LEU A 108 11.95 -5.57 2.06
N HIS A 109 12.83 -6.59 2.01
CA HIS A 109 14.16 -6.52 2.60
C HIS A 109 15.00 -5.39 1.98
N ARG A 110 14.97 -5.26 0.64
CA ARG A 110 15.62 -4.15 -0.09
C ARG A 110 15.10 -2.77 0.34
N TYR A 111 13.84 -2.67 0.75
CA TYR A 111 13.23 -1.44 1.28
C TYR A 111 13.43 -1.24 2.79
N GLY A 112 14.25 -2.07 3.44
CA GLY A 112 14.69 -1.88 4.82
C GLY A 112 14.00 -2.73 5.88
N VAL A 113 13.11 -3.66 5.50
CA VAL A 113 12.52 -4.60 6.47
C VAL A 113 13.57 -5.64 6.89
N GLY A 114 13.85 -5.73 8.18
CA GLY A 114 14.75 -6.76 8.72
C GLY A 114 14.13 -8.16 8.59
N LEU A 115 14.89 -9.12 8.09
CA LEU A 115 14.47 -10.52 8.01
C LEU A 115 14.95 -11.27 9.26
N LEU A 116 14.01 -11.85 10.02
CA LEU A 116 14.32 -12.68 11.18
C LEU A 116 14.43 -14.15 10.77
N ALA A 117 15.43 -14.84 11.34
CA ALA A 117 15.66 -16.27 11.10
C ALA A 117 14.73 -17.18 11.92
N GLU A 118 14.14 -16.66 13.00
CA GLU A 118 13.36 -17.43 13.96
C GLU A 118 11.87 -17.48 13.63
N PRO A 119 11.16 -18.56 14.05
CA PRO A 119 9.74 -18.70 13.81
C PRO A 119 8.93 -17.59 14.47
N PRO A 120 7.77 -17.21 13.90
CA PRO A 120 7.09 -15.98 14.27
C PRO A 120 6.53 -15.92 15.69
N LEU A 121 6.36 -17.08 16.34
CA LEU A 121 5.92 -17.19 17.73
C LEU A 121 6.91 -16.54 18.73
N ALA A 122 8.19 -16.40 18.36
CA ALA A 122 9.21 -15.78 19.20
C ALA A 122 9.20 -14.24 19.16
N HIS A 123 8.47 -13.63 18.21
CA HIS A 123 8.54 -12.19 17.94
C HIS A 123 7.14 -11.56 17.80
N PRO A 124 6.44 -11.32 18.94
CA PRO A 124 5.15 -10.63 18.94
C PRO A 124 5.33 -9.19 18.42
N GLY A 125 5.06 -8.99 17.13
CA GLY A 125 5.25 -7.71 16.43
C GLY A 125 5.83 -7.85 15.02
N ALA A 126 6.47 -8.99 14.70
CA ALA A 126 6.98 -9.25 13.37
C ALA A 126 5.85 -9.55 12.36
N LEU A 127 5.98 -9.01 11.15
CA LEU A 127 5.07 -9.28 10.05
C LEU A 127 5.33 -10.67 9.47
N LEU A 128 4.32 -11.53 9.37
CA LEU A 128 4.44 -12.71 8.50
C LEU A 128 4.19 -12.29 7.06
N VAL A 129 5.14 -12.57 6.18
CA VAL A 129 5.00 -12.38 4.73
C VAL A 129 4.89 -13.75 4.07
N THR A 130 3.77 -13.99 3.39
CA THR A 130 3.47 -15.28 2.77
C THR A 130 2.68 -15.08 1.47
N SER A 131 2.73 -16.07 0.59
CA SER A 131 1.88 -16.19 -0.60
C SER A 131 0.85 -17.32 -0.46
N GLN A 132 0.95 -18.14 0.59
CA GLN A 132 0.04 -19.23 0.85
C GLN A 132 -0.95 -18.88 1.95
N TRP A 133 -2.16 -19.41 1.83
CA TRP A 133 -3.14 -19.25 2.89
C TRP A 133 -2.63 -19.89 4.19
N PRO A 134 -2.55 -19.13 5.30
CA PRO A 134 -1.99 -19.66 6.53
C PRO A 134 -2.91 -20.73 7.12
N ASN A 135 -2.38 -21.94 7.33
CA ASN A 135 -3.10 -23.03 8.01
C ASN A 135 -3.41 -22.68 9.48
N GLN A 136 -2.59 -21.84 10.11
CA GLN A 136 -2.78 -21.34 11.47
C GLN A 136 -2.43 -19.84 11.55
N PHE A 137 -3.32 -19.04 12.15
CA PHE A 137 -3.12 -17.61 12.36
C PHE A 137 -2.32 -17.35 13.65
N ASN A 138 -1.09 -17.86 13.75
CA ASN A 138 -0.29 -17.71 14.96
C ASN A 138 0.34 -16.30 15.09
N ASN A 139 0.38 -15.56 13.99
CA ASN A 139 0.86 -14.19 13.93
C ASN A 139 -0.25 -13.17 14.12
N GLU A 140 0.07 -12.07 14.81
CA GLU A 140 -0.86 -10.94 14.93
C GLU A 140 -1.08 -10.22 13.60
N ARG A 141 -0.07 -10.20 12.72
CA ARG A 141 -0.12 -9.47 11.44
C ARG A 141 0.45 -10.32 10.31
N ILE A 142 -0.38 -10.60 9.31
CA ILE A 142 -0.03 -11.39 8.14
C ILE A 142 -0.26 -10.55 6.89
N LEU A 143 0.77 -10.45 6.04
CA LEU A 143 0.71 -9.90 4.70
C LEU A 143 0.68 -11.07 3.71
N LEU A 144 -0.49 -11.30 3.11
CA LEU A 144 -0.72 -12.38 2.16
C LEU A 144 -0.68 -11.84 0.73
N PHE A 145 0.26 -12.32 -0.08
CA PHE A 145 0.44 -11.98 -1.49
C PHE A 145 0.15 -13.20 -2.39
N PRO A 146 -1.13 -13.53 -2.61
CA PRO A 146 -1.52 -14.68 -3.42
C PRO A 146 -1.20 -14.44 -4.90
N ASP A 147 -0.91 -15.51 -5.62
CA ASP A 147 -0.84 -15.53 -7.08
C ASP A 147 -2.25 -15.62 -7.68
N LYS A 148 -2.41 -15.23 -8.95
CA LYS A 148 -3.70 -15.34 -9.68
C LYS A 148 -4.28 -16.75 -9.67
N ARG A 149 -3.41 -17.77 -9.71
CA ARG A 149 -3.79 -19.19 -9.72
C ARG A 149 -4.38 -19.68 -8.40
N ASP A 150 -4.15 -18.94 -7.31
CA ASP A 150 -4.62 -19.34 -5.98
C ASP A 150 -6.11 -18.98 -5.78
N PHE A 151 -6.69 -18.20 -6.70
CA PHE A 151 -8.10 -17.81 -6.64
C PHE A 151 -9.00 -18.83 -7.36
N PRO A 152 -10.22 -19.09 -6.84
CA PRO A 152 -10.84 -18.46 -5.68
C PRO A 152 -10.26 -18.92 -4.32
N LEU A 153 -10.06 -17.97 -3.39
CA LEU A 153 -9.58 -18.27 -2.05
C LEU A 153 -10.75 -18.39 -1.09
N ASN A 154 -10.92 -19.56 -0.47
CA ASN A 154 -11.93 -19.76 0.55
C ASN A 154 -11.50 -19.08 1.85
N ILE A 155 -12.26 -18.07 2.29
CA ILE A 155 -12.00 -17.37 3.55
C ILE A 155 -12.80 -17.95 4.73
N ALA A 156 -13.28 -19.18 4.61
CA ALA A 156 -14.06 -19.91 5.62
C ALA A 156 -13.54 -19.75 7.05
N GLY A 157 -14.50 -19.70 7.97
CA GLY A 157 -14.29 -19.49 9.40
C GLY A 157 -15.08 -18.28 9.89
N ASN A 158 -15.53 -18.31 11.14
CA ASN A 158 -16.28 -17.25 11.82
C ASN A 158 -15.47 -15.94 11.95
N ARG A 159 -15.12 -15.32 10.84
CA ARG A 159 -14.39 -14.05 10.80
C ARG A 159 -15.34 -12.96 11.27
N LYS A 160 -14.90 -12.24 12.29
CA LYS A 160 -15.73 -11.21 12.92
C LYS A 160 -15.87 -9.98 12.04
N GLU A 161 -14.87 -9.70 11.21
CA GLU A 161 -14.87 -8.52 10.36
C GLU A 161 -14.08 -8.73 9.05
N ILE A 162 -14.70 -8.32 7.94
CA ILE A 162 -14.12 -8.25 6.60
C ILE A 162 -14.24 -6.80 6.14
N SER A 163 -13.12 -6.20 5.76
CA SER A 163 -13.07 -4.84 5.24
C SER A 163 -12.43 -4.83 3.86
N LEU A 164 -13.09 -4.19 2.90
CA LEU A 164 -12.68 -4.09 1.51
C LEU A 164 -12.11 -2.70 1.27
N HIS A 165 -10.95 -2.61 0.62
CA HIS A 165 -10.25 -1.34 0.46
C HIS A 165 -9.66 -1.17 -0.93
N CYS A 166 -9.65 0.09 -1.39
CA CYS A 166 -8.94 0.50 -2.59
C CYS A 166 -7.70 1.28 -2.16
N ALA A 167 -6.53 0.86 -2.66
CA ALA A 167 -5.34 1.70 -2.70
C ALA A 167 -5.48 2.71 -3.85
N LYS A 168 -4.48 3.60 -4.01
CA LYS A 168 -4.46 4.59 -5.10
C LYS A 168 -4.60 3.96 -6.49
N ASN A 169 -4.03 2.76 -6.65
CA ASN A 169 -4.23 1.92 -7.83
C ASN A 169 -5.30 0.86 -7.53
N PRO A 170 -6.39 0.78 -8.33
CA PRO A 170 -7.41 -0.24 -8.15
C PRO A 170 -6.82 -1.64 -8.39
N GLY A 171 -7.37 -2.62 -7.68
CA GLY A 171 -7.01 -4.03 -7.85
C GLY A 171 -8.10 -4.83 -8.55
N SER A 172 -8.06 -6.14 -8.38
CA SER A 172 -9.05 -7.07 -8.94
C SER A 172 -9.84 -7.81 -7.85
N LEU A 173 -9.55 -7.59 -6.56
CA LEU A 173 -10.18 -8.37 -5.50
C LEU A 173 -11.66 -8.05 -5.35
N SER A 174 -12.42 -9.09 -5.04
CA SER A 174 -13.82 -9.02 -4.59
C SER A 174 -14.07 -10.09 -3.51
N VAL A 175 -15.13 -9.90 -2.71
CA VAL A 175 -15.63 -10.92 -1.79
C VAL A 175 -17.01 -11.34 -2.25
N LEU A 176 -17.14 -12.63 -2.59
CA LEU A 176 -18.41 -13.29 -2.78
C LEU A 176 -18.90 -13.81 -1.43
N TYR A 177 -20.10 -13.38 -1.05
CA TYR A 177 -20.79 -13.84 0.14
C TYR A 177 -21.99 -14.68 -0.28
N ASP A 178 -21.86 -16.01 -0.20
CA ASP A 178 -23.02 -16.90 -0.18
C ASP A 178 -23.26 -17.31 1.28
N LYS A 179 -24.52 -17.52 1.68
CA LYS A 179 -24.91 -17.81 3.08
C LYS A 179 -24.19 -19.00 3.71
N LYS A 180 -23.47 -19.81 2.90
CA LYS A 180 -22.65 -20.95 3.31
C LYS A 180 -21.14 -20.74 3.16
N GLU A 181 -20.71 -19.82 2.31
CA GLU A 181 -19.30 -19.67 1.94
C GLU A 181 -18.93 -18.20 1.72
N GLN A 182 -17.76 -17.84 2.22
CA GLN A 182 -17.14 -16.55 1.94
C GLN A 182 -15.91 -16.83 1.09
N VAL A 183 -15.85 -16.24 -0.08
CA VAL A 183 -14.81 -16.51 -1.08
C VAL A 183 -14.24 -15.20 -1.59
N LEU A 184 -12.92 -15.09 -1.61
CA LEU A 184 -12.23 -14.04 -2.35
C LEU A 184 -12.05 -14.46 -3.81
N ASP A 185 -12.39 -13.58 -4.73
CA ASP A 185 -12.17 -13.77 -6.17
C ASP A 185 -11.51 -12.54 -6.81
N LEU A 186 -11.28 -12.62 -8.12
CA LEU A 186 -10.62 -11.58 -8.93
C LEU A 186 -11.58 -10.79 -9.83
N ARG A 187 -12.87 -10.70 -9.49
CA ARG A 187 -13.91 -10.04 -10.31
C ARG A 187 -14.25 -8.62 -9.86
N GLY A 188 -13.53 -8.09 -8.88
CA GLY A 188 -13.83 -6.81 -8.25
C GLY A 188 -12.82 -5.73 -8.63
N THR A 189 -12.76 -4.71 -7.77
CA THR A 189 -11.91 -3.52 -7.96
C THR A 189 -11.04 -3.21 -6.74
N PHE A 190 -11.12 -4.02 -5.68
CA PHE A 190 -10.42 -3.77 -4.44
C PHE A 190 -8.94 -4.15 -4.56
N SER A 191 -8.07 -3.35 -3.95
CA SER A 191 -6.61 -3.56 -3.99
C SER A 191 -6.13 -4.48 -2.88
N TYR A 192 -6.85 -4.49 -1.76
CA TYR A 192 -6.60 -5.40 -0.65
C TYR A 192 -7.88 -5.64 0.18
N VAL A 193 -7.91 -6.78 0.85
CA VAL A 193 -8.95 -7.14 1.82
C VAL A 193 -8.31 -7.37 3.18
N VAL A 194 -8.90 -6.77 4.21
CA VAL A 194 -8.49 -6.96 5.60
C VAL A 194 -9.46 -7.93 6.27
N LEU A 195 -8.91 -8.96 6.87
CA LEU A 195 -9.63 -9.98 7.61
C LEU A 195 -9.17 -9.91 9.06
N ARG A 196 -10.10 -9.63 9.99
CA ARG A 196 -9.79 -9.49 11.43
C ARG A 196 -10.44 -10.58 12.27
N ASP A 197 -9.66 -11.08 13.22
CA ASP A 197 -10.12 -11.94 14.31
C ASP A 197 -9.41 -11.56 15.62
N GLY A 198 -10.09 -10.75 16.45
CA GLY A 198 -9.50 -10.18 17.65
C GLY A 198 -8.27 -9.33 17.32
N LYS A 199 -7.12 -9.68 17.90
CA LYS A 199 -5.84 -9.00 17.63
C LYS A 199 -5.17 -9.42 16.32
N ARG A 200 -5.68 -10.47 15.67
CA ARG A 200 -5.07 -11.03 14.46
C ARG A 200 -5.65 -10.36 13.23
N LYS A 201 -4.77 -9.92 12.34
CA LYS A 201 -5.12 -9.23 11.08
C LYS A 201 -4.38 -9.90 9.94
N VAL A 202 -5.14 -10.30 8.92
CA VAL A 202 -4.59 -10.74 7.64
C VAL A 202 -4.97 -9.73 6.58
N VAL A 203 -3.97 -9.22 5.87
CA VAL A 203 -4.15 -8.34 4.73
C VAL A 203 -3.86 -9.14 3.48
N VAL A 204 -4.90 -9.39 2.70
CA VAL A 204 -4.81 -10.09 1.41
C VAL A 204 -4.70 -9.07 0.31
N PHE A 205 -3.58 -9.06 -0.40
CA PHE A 205 -3.33 -8.13 -1.50
C PHE A 205 -3.78 -8.71 -2.84
N THR A 206 -4.19 -7.84 -3.75
CA THR A 206 -4.47 -8.23 -5.14
C THR A 206 -3.17 -8.72 -5.80
N PRO A 207 -3.22 -9.69 -6.74
CA PRO A 207 -2.02 -10.14 -7.44
C PRO A 207 -1.25 -9.02 -8.16
N GLU A 208 -1.97 -7.99 -8.61
CA GLU A 208 -1.45 -6.78 -9.25
C GLU A 208 -0.77 -5.79 -8.28
N PHE A 209 -0.75 -6.06 -6.97
CA PHE A 209 -0.16 -5.15 -6.00
C PHE A 209 1.35 -5.01 -6.25
N ASP A 210 1.77 -3.82 -6.68
CA ASP A 210 3.13 -3.54 -7.10
C ASP A 210 3.94 -2.89 -5.97
N LEU A 211 4.98 -3.58 -5.50
CA LEU A 211 5.86 -3.06 -4.45
C LEU A 211 6.92 -2.09 -4.99
N ASP A 212 7.02 -1.88 -6.30
CA ASP A 212 7.90 -0.84 -6.84
C ASP A 212 7.28 0.56 -6.76
N GLN A 213 5.94 0.64 -6.58
CA GLN A 213 5.23 1.88 -6.27
C GLN A 213 5.45 2.31 -4.82
N ILE A 214 5.93 3.53 -4.62
CA ILE A 214 6.23 4.05 -3.28
C ILE A 214 5.00 4.11 -2.38
N ASP A 215 3.86 4.51 -2.92
CA ASP A 215 2.58 4.56 -2.21
C ASP A 215 2.23 3.19 -1.58
N ASN A 216 2.49 2.11 -2.32
CA ASN A 216 2.24 0.74 -1.85
C ASN A 216 3.24 0.32 -0.77
N VAL A 217 4.51 0.75 -0.86
CA VAL A 217 5.52 0.49 0.18
C VAL A 217 5.16 1.23 1.46
N LEU A 218 4.82 2.52 1.38
CA LEU A 218 4.40 3.32 2.53
C LEU A 218 3.12 2.77 3.17
N PHE A 219 2.23 2.19 2.37
CA PHE A 219 1.06 1.50 2.88
C PHE A 219 1.43 0.27 3.73
N ILE A 220 2.46 -0.51 3.36
CA ILE A 220 2.98 -1.59 4.21
C ILE A 220 3.45 -1.04 5.56
N ARG A 221 4.14 0.11 5.56
CA ARG A 221 4.57 0.77 6.81
C ARG A 221 3.38 1.13 7.69
N GLN A 222 2.37 1.77 7.11
CA GLN A 222 1.14 2.13 7.83
C GLN A 222 0.47 0.89 8.46
N LEU A 223 0.35 -0.21 7.70
CA LEU A 223 -0.22 -1.46 8.20
C LEU A 223 0.57 -2.06 9.37
N ALA A 224 1.89 -1.89 9.37
CA ALA A 224 2.78 -2.36 10.43
C ALA A 224 2.77 -1.44 11.67
N GLU A 225 2.54 -0.14 11.49
CA GLU A 225 2.55 0.85 12.57
C GLU A 225 1.17 1.06 13.21
N GLU A 226 0.08 0.65 12.54
CA GLU A 226 -1.29 0.71 13.07
C GLU A 226 -1.38 0.04 14.45
N LYS A 227 -1.29 0.86 15.51
CA LYS A 227 -1.58 0.46 16.88
C LYS A 227 -3.08 0.18 16.96
N GLN A 228 -3.44 -1.01 17.44
CA GLN A 228 -4.83 -1.35 17.71
C GLN A 228 -5.34 -0.38 18.79
N LYS A 229 -6.40 0.37 18.45
CA LYS A 229 -7.24 1.04 19.45
C LYS A 229 -8.07 0.01 20.19
#